data_AF-A0A2N1Z6S3-F1
#
_entry.id   AF-A0A2N1Z6S3-F1
#
_cell.length_a   1.000
_cell.length_b   1.000
_cell.length_c   1.000
_cell.angle_alpha   90.00
_cell.angle_beta   90.00
_cell.angle_gamma   90.00
#
_symmetry.space_group_name_H-M   'P 1'
#
loop_
_entity.id
_entity.type
_entity.pdbx_description
1 polymer ?
#
loop_
_entity_poly.entity_id
_entity_poly.type
_entity_poly.pdbx_seq_one_letter_code
_entity_poly.pdbx_strand_id
1 'polypeptide(L)'
;MFSYREALWPVVVFEFQGLQSLEQHRLSLTLWDDLFARGEKILALRIFHDEDALLHPEGAAKATKAWLRAGASESIKNQVLAMINVVPESAYDAMQDKSVEAVFGVPGGVFKSTGDAAQWFNSQVGPGVNLTLDPGLLESEK
;
A
#
# COMPACT_ATOMS: atom_id res chain seq x y z
N MET A 1 10.40 7.88 -7.43
CA MET A 1 9.96 8.74 -6.32
C MET A 1 8.95 8.01 -5.47
N PHE A 2 9.09 8.16 -4.16
CA PHE A 2 8.18 7.65 -3.14
C PHE A 2 7.62 8.84 -2.37
N SER A 3 6.32 8.83 -2.12
CA SER A 3 5.61 9.79 -1.27
C SER A 3 4.53 9.08 -0.47
N TYR A 4 4.04 9.74 0.58
CA TYR A 4 2.88 9.26 1.32
C TYR A 4 2.05 10.43 1.83
N ARG A 5 0.78 10.16 2.10
CA ARG A 5 -0.12 11.11 2.75
C ARG A 5 -1.13 10.41 3.64
N GLU A 6 -1.46 11.06 4.75
CA GLU A 6 -2.54 10.67 5.66
C GLU A 6 -3.81 11.41 5.24
N ALA A 7 -4.36 11.03 4.08
CA ALA A 7 -5.40 11.80 3.43
C ALA A 7 -6.70 11.86 4.25
N LEU A 8 -7.08 10.74 4.89
CA LEU A 8 -8.32 10.59 5.67
C LEU A 8 -8.16 9.46 6.69
N TRP A 9 -7.54 9.73 7.85
CA TRP A 9 -7.31 8.71 8.88
C TRP A 9 -8.58 7.86 9.14
N PRO A 10 -8.50 6.51 9.14
CA PRO A 10 -7.30 5.68 9.23
C PRO A 10 -6.62 5.33 7.89
N VAL A 11 -6.93 6.03 6.79
CA VAL A 11 -6.39 5.75 5.46
C VAL A 11 -5.03 6.41 5.27
N VAL A 12 -4.02 5.58 5.02
CA VAL A 12 -2.68 6.01 4.64
C VAL A 12 -2.44 5.64 3.18
N VAL A 13 -2.11 6.64 2.37
CA VAL A 13 -1.80 6.46 0.95
C VAL A 13 -0.29 6.50 0.76
N PHE A 14 0.25 5.46 0.15
CA PHE A 14 1.65 5.32 -0.26
C PHE A 14 1.68 5.39 -1.77
N GLU A 15 2.51 6.27 -2.33
CA GLU A 15 2.61 6.45 -3.78
C GLU A 15 4.03 6.18 -4.25
N PHE A 16 4.10 5.45 -5.36
CA PHE A 16 5.34 5.02 -5.99
C PHE A 16 5.29 5.37 -7.47
N GLN A 17 6.31 6.06 -7.96
CA GLN A 17 6.47 6.42 -9.36
C GLN A 17 7.91 6.21 -9.79
N GLY A 18 8.16 5.57 -10.93
CA GLY A 18 9.47 5.28 -11.47
C GLY A 18 10.26 4.29 -10.62
N LEU A 19 11.49 4.01 -11.06
CA LEU A 19 12.41 3.12 -10.36
C LEU A 19 12.68 3.63 -8.95
N GLN A 20 12.48 2.74 -7.97
CA GLN A 20 12.78 3.03 -6.58
C GLN A 20 14.24 2.73 -6.29
N SER A 21 14.91 3.59 -5.53
CA SER A 21 16.22 3.27 -4.96
C SER A 21 16.07 2.42 -3.70
N LEU A 22 17.15 1.72 -3.30
CA LEU A 22 17.17 0.99 -2.02
C LEU A 22 16.96 1.93 -0.82
N GLU A 23 17.39 3.19 -0.93
CA GLU A 23 17.17 4.21 0.09
C GLU A 23 15.69 4.58 0.21
N GLN A 24 15.01 4.84 -0.92
CA GLN A 24 13.56 5.09 -0.95
C GLN A 24 12.78 3.91 -0.39
N HIS A 25 13.20 2.68 -0.71
CA HIS A 25 12.62 1.48 -0.13
C HIS A 25 12.76 1.47 1.39
N ARG A 26 13.94 1.76 1.95
CA ARG A 26 14.15 1.84 3.41
C ARG A 26 13.37 2.96 4.08
N LEU A 27 13.24 4.11 3.42
CA LEU A 27 12.39 5.21 3.89
C LEU A 27 10.93 4.75 4.01
N SER A 28 10.43 3.99 3.03
CA SER A 28 9.08 3.43 3.11
C SER A 28 8.91 2.48 4.29
N LEU A 29 9.92 1.65 4.62
CA LEU A 29 9.87 0.77 5.80
C LEU A 29 9.87 1.55 7.11
N THR A 30 10.67 2.61 7.20
CA THR A 30 10.73 3.48 8.39
C THR A 30 9.38 4.15 8.64
N LEU A 31 8.71 4.60 7.57
CA LEU A 31 7.37 5.15 7.68
C LEU A 31 6.36 4.13 8.24
N TRP A 32 6.43 2.87 7.82
CA TRP A 32 5.58 1.83 8.40
C TRP A 32 5.83 1.68 9.90
N ASP A 33 7.09 1.71 10.34
CA ASP A 33 7.43 1.64 11.76
C ASP A 33 6.83 2.83 12.53
N ASP A 34 6.89 4.05 11.96
CA ASP A 34 6.29 5.25 12.56
C ASP A 34 4.76 5.14 12.68
N LEU A 35 4.11 4.54 11.68
CA LEU A 35 2.67 4.27 11.72
C LEU A 35 2.33 3.23 12.79
N PHE A 36 3.11 2.15 12.87
CA PHE A 36 2.90 1.10 13.87
C PHE A 36 3.17 1.55 15.29
N ALA A 37 4.07 2.52 15.47
CA ALA A 37 4.35 3.14 16.77
C ALA A 37 3.15 3.90 17.34
N ARG A 38 2.20 4.32 16.49
CA ARG A 38 0.94 4.94 16.95
C ARG A 38 0.00 3.95 17.64
N GLY A 39 0.16 2.65 17.38
CA GLY A 39 -0.68 1.60 17.99
C GLY A 39 -2.13 1.60 17.52
N GLU A 40 -2.42 2.33 16.45
CA GLU A 40 -3.76 2.48 15.89
C GLU A 40 -3.92 1.67 14.60
N LYS A 41 -5.15 1.28 14.30
CA LYS A 41 -5.43 0.53 13.08
C LYS A 41 -5.46 1.43 11.85
N ILE A 42 -4.81 1.01 10.78
CA ILE A 42 -4.72 1.73 9.50
C ILE A 42 -5.25 0.91 8.34
N LEU A 43 -5.73 1.61 7.32
CA LEU A 43 -5.90 1.09 5.98
C LEU A 43 -4.73 1.55 5.11
N ALA A 44 -4.03 0.60 4.50
CA ALA A 44 -2.94 0.92 3.60
C ALA A 44 -3.39 0.87 2.13
N LEU A 45 -3.34 2.02 1.46
CA LEU A 45 -3.54 2.14 0.02
C LEU A 45 -2.19 2.41 -0.64
N ARG A 46 -1.70 1.48 -1.47
CA ARG A 46 -0.44 1.60 -2.19
C ARG A 46 -0.74 1.82 -3.66
N ILE A 47 -0.30 2.95 -4.22
CA ILE A 47 -0.56 3.34 -5.60
C ILE A 47 0.75 3.34 -6.36
N PHE A 48 0.82 2.54 -7.41
CA PHE A 48 1.95 2.46 -8.33
C PHE A 48 1.55 3.15 -9.63
N HIS A 49 2.24 4.24 -9.96
CA HIS A 49 1.89 5.09 -11.10
C HIS A 49 2.44 4.58 -12.43
N ASP A 50 3.45 3.72 -12.41
CA ASP A 50 4.07 3.12 -13.60
C ASP A 50 4.66 1.73 -13.28
N GLU A 51 5.07 1.01 -14.34
CA GLU A 51 5.64 -0.34 -14.21
C GLU A 51 7.00 -0.34 -13.49
N ASP A 52 7.78 0.73 -13.66
CA ASP A 52 9.07 0.87 -13.01
C ASP A 52 8.93 0.93 -11.47
N ALA A 53 7.84 1.50 -10.97
CA ALA A 53 7.51 1.53 -9.55
C ALA A 53 7.23 0.14 -8.96
N LEU A 54 6.92 -0.85 -9.80
CA LEU A 54 6.69 -2.24 -9.39
C LEU A 54 8.00 -3.05 -9.28
N LEU A 55 9.09 -2.53 -9.84
CA LEU A 55 10.39 -3.18 -9.80
C LEU A 55 11.03 -3.02 -8.42
N HIS A 56 11.52 -4.12 -7.88
CA HIS A 56 12.21 -4.11 -6.60
C HIS A 56 13.70 -3.76 -6.80
N PRO A 57 14.22 -2.70 -6.15
CA PRO A 57 15.65 -2.42 -6.23
C PRO A 57 16.48 -3.56 -5.63
N GLU A 58 17.73 -3.67 -6.08
CA GLU A 58 18.67 -4.63 -5.52
C GLU A 58 18.76 -4.45 -3.99
N GLY A 59 18.65 -5.56 -3.25
CA GLY A 59 18.67 -5.57 -1.79
C GLY A 59 17.34 -5.25 -1.10
N ALA A 60 16.30 -4.78 -1.82
CA ALA A 60 14.98 -4.50 -1.24
C ALA A 60 14.36 -5.73 -0.58
N ALA A 61 14.41 -6.89 -1.26
CA ALA A 61 13.89 -8.14 -0.72
C ALA A 61 14.60 -8.56 0.59
N LYS A 62 15.92 -8.36 0.67
CA LYS A 62 16.70 -8.64 1.89
C LYS A 62 16.30 -7.68 3.01
N ALA A 63 16.15 -6.39 2.72
CA ALA A 63 15.74 -5.37 3.67
C ALA A 63 14.33 -5.63 4.21
N THR A 64 13.34 -5.85 3.33
CA THR A 64 11.97 -6.19 3.74
C THR A 64 11.92 -7.45 4.58
N LYS A 65 12.66 -8.50 4.20
CA LYS A 65 12.69 -9.75 4.99
C LYS A 65 13.29 -9.54 6.38
N ALA A 66 14.33 -8.72 6.51
CA ALA A 66 14.91 -8.39 7.81
C ALA A 66 13.92 -7.58 8.67
N TRP A 67 13.26 -6.59 8.08
CA TRP A 67 12.25 -5.76 8.72
C TRP A 67 11.04 -6.57 9.22
N LEU A 68 10.50 -7.46 8.39
CA LEU A 68 9.42 -8.39 8.76
C LEU A 68 9.81 -9.27 9.96
N ARG A 69 11.04 -9.80 9.96
CA ARG A 69 11.58 -10.61 11.06
C ARG A 69 11.84 -9.82 12.34
N ALA A 70 12.00 -8.50 12.25
CA ALA A 70 12.24 -7.63 13.40
C ALA A 70 10.94 -7.27 14.15
N GLY A 71 9.77 -7.70 13.67
CA GLY A 71 8.48 -7.54 14.34
C GLY A 71 7.38 -6.97 13.45
N ALA A 72 7.74 -6.38 12.30
CA ALA A 72 6.75 -5.75 11.42
C ALA A 72 5.67 -6.72 10.91
N SER A 73 5.97 -8.01 10.76
CA SER A 73 4.95 -9.01 10.42
C SER A 73 3.80 -9.09 11.42
N GLU A 74 4.08 -8.91 12.71
CA GLU A 74 3.05 -8.92 13.76
C GLU A 74 2.29 -7.59 13.76
N SER A 75 3.00 -6.47 13.64
CA SER A 75 2.39 -5.15 13.53
C SER A 75 1.42 -5.06 12.35
N ILE A 76 1.79 -5.61 11.19
CA ILE A 76 0.91 -5.69 10.01
C ILE A 76 -0.39 -6.41 10.36
N LYS A 77 -0.31 -7.62 10.92
CA LYS A 77 -1.51 -8.42 11.26
C LYS A 77 -2.41 -7.76 12.29
N ASN A 78 -1.84 -7.04 13.24
CA ASN A 78 -2.59 -6.44 14.34
C ASN A 78 -3.18 -5.07 13.98
N GLN A 79 -2.48 -4.31 13.13
CA GLN A 79 -2.77 -2.90 12.90
C GLN A 79 -3.23 -2.59 11.48
N VAL A 80 -3.01 -3.45 10.49
CA VAL A 80 -3.49 -3.21 9.11
C VAL A 80 -4.85 -3.85 8.90
N LEU A 81 -5.88 -3.02 8.74
CA LEU A 81 -7.27 -3.44 8.48
C LEU A 81 -7.40 -4.11 7.11
N ALA A 82 -6.79 -3.49 6.11
CA ALA A 82 -6.63 -4.06 4.79
C ALA A 82 -5.42 -3.42 4.08
N MET A 83 -4.92 -4.09 3.05
CA MET A 83 -3.87 -3.56 2.19
C MET A 83 -4.31 -3.66 0.73
N ILE A 84 -4.40 -2.50 0.09
CA ILE A 84 -4.89 -2.36 -1.28
C ILE A 84 -3.73 -1.90 -2.14
N ASN A 85 -3.47 -2.58 -3.25
CA ASN A 85 -2.49 -2.14 -4.24
C ASN A 85 -3.21 -1.70 -5.52
N VAL A 86 -3.05 -0.45 -5.93
CA VAL A 86 -3.50 0.05 -7.23
C VAL A 86 -2.29 0.08 -8.15
N VAL A 87 -2.36 -0.61 -9.29
CA VAL A 87 -1.27 -0.75 -10.24
C VAL A 87 -1.67 -0.17 -11.60
N PRO A 88 -0.71 0.18 -12.47
CA PRO A 88 -1.02 0.61 -13.82
C PRO A 88 -1.76 -0.49 -14.57
N GLU A 89 -2.68 -0.11 -15.46
CA GLU A 89 -3.49 -1.06 -16.23
C GLU A 89 -2.62 -2.06 -17.01
N SER A 90 -1.49 -1.62 -17.54
CA SER A 90 -0.53 -2.47 -18.26
C SER A 90 0.08 -3.60 -17.42
N ALA A 91 0.14 -3.43 -16.10
CA ALA A 91 0.68 -4.42 -15.17
C ALA A 91 -0.39 -5.25 -14.46
N TYR A 92 -1.65 -4.82 -14.53
CA TYR A 92 -2.74 -5.42 -13.76
C TYR A 92 -2.90 -6.91 -14.04
N ASP A 93 -2.91 -7.32 -15.32
CA ASP A 93 -3.11 -8.71 -15.70
C ASP A 93 -2.04 -9.65 -15.14
N ALA A 94 -0.80 -9.17 -15.03
CA ALA A 94 0.31 -9.92 -14.47
C ALA A 94 0.32 -9.97 -12.93
N MET A 95 -0.49 -9.12 -12.27
CA MET A 95 -0.47 -8.94 -10.82
C MET A 95 -1.77 -9.30 -10.12
N GLN A 96 -2.90 -9.35 -10.81
CA GLN A 96 -4.23 -9.53 -10.20
C GLN A 96 -4.35 -10.82 -9.38
N ASP A 97 -3.65 -11.89 -9.79
CA ASP A 97 -3.66 -13.18 -9.08
C ASP A 97 -2.76 -13.21 -7.84
N LYS A 98 -1.98 -12.15 -7.58
CA LYS A 98 -1.14 -12.06 -6.38
C LYS A 98 -2.01 -11.72 -5.18
N SER A 99 -2.20 -12.71 -4.32
CA SER A 99 -2.94 -12.54 -3.07
C SER A 99 -2.11 -11.76 -2.04
N VAL A 100 -2.57 -10.55 -1.74
CA VAL A 100 -2.05 -9.72 -0.63
C VAL A 100 -2.24 -10.45 0.70
N GLU A 101 -3.38 -11.12 0.87
CA GLU A 101 -3.69 -11.87 2.08
C GLU A 101 -2.75 -13.06 2.29
N ALA A 102 -2.40 -13.79 1.24
CA ALA A 102 -1.44 -14.89 1.34
C ALA A 102 -0.03 -14.39 1.75
N VAL A 103 0.34 -13.17 1.36
CA VAL A 103 1.67 -12.59 1.64
C VAL A 103 1.72 -11.95 3.03
N PHE A 104 0.68 -11.21 3.42
CA PHE A 104 0.71 -10.34 4.60
C PHE A 104 -0.24 -10.80 5.73
N GLY A 105 -1.15 -11.74 5.46
CA GLY A 105 -2.14 -12.22 6.42
C GLY A 105 -3.21 -11.20 6.78
N VAL A 106 -3.45 -10.21 5.91
CA VAL A 106 -4.46 -9.17 6.06
C VAL A 106 -5.34 -9.11 4.81
N PRO A 107 -6.63 -8.74 4.93
CA PRO A 107 -7.49 -8.57 3.77
C PRO A 107 -6.86 -7.61 2.75
N GLY A 108 -6.97 -7.92 1.46
CA GLY A 108 -6.36 -7.07 0.45
C GLY A 108 -6.51 -7.57 -0.97
N GLY A 109 -6.08 -6.73 -1.92
CA GLY A 109 -6.16 -7.05 -3.33
C GLY A 109 -5.31 -6.14 -4.20
N VAL A 110 -5.25 -6.48 -5.48
CA VAL A 110 -4.64 -5.68 -6.54
C VAL A 110 -5.76 -5.15 -7.44
N PHE A 111 -5.70 -3.87 -7.81
CA PHE A 111 -6.74 -3.17 -8.56
C PHE A 111 -6.10 -2.31 -9.66
N LYS A 112 -6.81 -2.13 -10.77
CA LYS A 112 -6.39 -1.26 -11.88
C LYS A 112 -6.73 0.22 -11.66
N SER A 113 -7.59 0.52 -10.68
CA SER A 113 -8.02 1.88 -10.37
C SER A 113 -8.32 2.07 -8.89
N THR A 114 -8.23 3.31 -8.44
CA THR A 114 -8.67 3.72 -7.08
C THR A 114 -10.18 3.57 -6.90
N GLY A 115 -10.97 3.73 -7.97
CA GLY A 115 -12.42 3.51 -7.94
C GLY A 115 -12.79 2.05 -7.63
N ASP A 116 -12.18 1.10 -8.34
CA ASP A 116 -12.40 -0.35 -8.10
C ASP A 116 -11.96 -0.75 -6.68
N ALA A 117 -10.82 -0.21 -6.23
CA ALA A 117 -10.33 -0.39 -4.87
C ALA A 117 -11.30 0.14 -3.80
N ALA A 118 -11.87 1.33 -4.01
CA ALA A 118 -12.84 1.91 -3.08
C ALA A 118 -14.13 1.08 -3.02
N GLN A 119 -14.63 0.62 -4.18
CA GLN A 119 -15.81 -0.23 -4.23
C GLN A 119 -15.58 -1.55 -3.47
N TRP A 120 -14.44 -2.21 -3.70
CA TRP A 120 -14.06 -3.41 -2.97
C TRP A 120 -14.02 -3.16 -1.46
N PHE A 121 -13.32 -2.11 -1.03
CA PHE A 121 -13.20 -1.80 0.40
C PHE A 121 -14.56 -1.57 1.05
N ASN A 122 -15.41 -0.76 0.44
CA ASN A 122 -16.73 -0.45 0.98
C ASN A 122 -17.60 -1.72 1.08
N SER A 123 -17.46 -2.68 0.16
CA SER A 123 -18.18 -3.95 0.21
C SER A 123 -17.67 -4.96 1.25
N GLN A 124 -16.36 -4.95 1.55
CA GLN A 124 -15.72 -5.94 2.43
C GLN A 124 -15.55 -5.44 3.87
N VAL A 125 -15.45 -4.13 4.06
CA VAL A 125 -15.07 -3.51 5.34
C VAL A 125 -16.14 -2.52 5.85
N GLY A 126 -17.05 -2.04 5.00
CA GLY A 126 -17.99 -0.94 5.31
C GLY A 126 -19.32 -1.38 5.92
N PRO A 127 -19.59 -1.03 7.19
CA PRO A 127 -20.48 0.11 7.41
C PRO A 127 -19.87 1.28 8.22
N GLY A 128 -18.61 1.19 8.67
CA GLY A 128 -18.00 2.16 9.60
C GLY A 128 -16.96 3.12 9.01
N VAL A 129 -16.43 2.84 7.83
CA VAL A 129 -15.45 3.68 7.11
C VAL A 129 -15.93 3.79 5.67
N ASN A 130 -16.36 4.98 5.25
CA ASN A 130 -16.73 5.23 3.86
C ASN A 130 -15.52 5.80 3.14
N LEU A 131 -14.87 4.97 2.33
CA LEU A 131 -13.77 5.43 1.47
C LEU A 131 -14.37 6.09 0.24
N THR A 132 -14.35 7.42 0.22
CA THR A 132 -14.48 8.19 -1.02
C THR A 132 -13.07 8.50 -1.52
N LEU A 133 -12.52 7.62 -2.37
CA LEU A 133 -11.34 7.93 -3.15
C LEU A 133 -11.80 8.81 -4.32
N ASP A 134 -11.93 10.10 -4.06
CA ASP A 134 -12.22 11.10 -5.10
C ASP A 134 -11.18 10.95 -6.22
N PRO A 135 -11.54 10.92 -7.51
CA PRO A 135 -10.56 10.98 -8.60
C PRO A 135 -9.57 12.15 -8.44
N GLY A 136 -9.98 13.24 -7.78
CA GLY A 136 -9.08 14.36 -7.43
C GLY A 136 -8.00 14.05 -6.39
N LEU A 137 -8.06 12.93 -5.66
CA LEU A 137 -6.97 12.48 -4.78
C LEU A 137 -5.72 12.04 -5.55
N LEU A 138 -5.84 11.71 -6.84
CA LEU A 138 -4.70 11.44 -7.72
C LEU A 138 -4.18 12.71 -8.41
N GLU A 139 -4.92 13.82 -8.32
CA GLU A 139 -4.53 15.11 -8.89
C GLU A 139 -3.89 15.99 -7.81
N SER A 140 -2.74 15.55 -7.28
CA SER A 140 -1.82 16.48 -6.65
C SER A 140 -1.05 17.18 -7.76
N GLU A 141 -1.55 18.37 -8.15
CA GLU A 141 -0.91 19.46 -8.88
C GLU A 141 0.21 19.15 -9.91
N LYS A 142 -0.06 19.59 -11.15
CA LYS A 142 0.90 19.69 -12.27
C LYS A 142 2.27 20.23 -11.90
#